data_AF-A0A2J6JD41-F1
#
_entry.id   AF-A0A2J6JD41-F1
#
_cell.length_a   1.000
_cell.length_b   1.000
_cell.length_c   1.000
_cell.angle_alpha   90.00
_cell.angle_beta   90.00
_cell.angle_gamma   90.00
#
_symmetry.space_group_name_H-M   'P 1'
#
loop_
_entity.id
_entity.type
_entity.pdbx_description
1 polymer ?
#
loop_
_entity_poly.entity_id
_entity_poly.type
_entity_poly.pdbx_seq_one_letter_code
_entity_poly.pdbx_strand_id
1 'polypeptide(L)'
;MLGETVQVTGQGAGLHLVLELRQPLSDEVAFVARAQEQGCRILPFSDFFVAAPQGKSRLLLGFGGITTEEIGPGVACLARLLEEQDE
;
A
#
# COMPACT_ATOMS: atom_id res chain seq x y z
N MET A 1 -1.52 15.72 -1.10
CA MET A 1 -2.69 14.83 -0.80
C MET A 1 -2.38 13.41 -1.28
N LEU A 2 -2.95 12.35 -0.68
CA LEU A 2 -2.63 10.95 -1.05
C LEU A 2 -2.75 10.67 -2.57
N GLY A 3 -3.74 11.25 -3.25
CA GLY A 3 -3.91 11.08 -4.70
C GLY A 3 -2.76 11.64 -5.57
N GLU A 4 -1.87 12.45 -4.99
CA GLU A 4 -0.67 12.96 -5.66
C GLU A 4 0.53 12.04 -5.46
N THR A 5 0.56 11.22 -4.41
CA THR A 5 1.71 10.35 -4.08
C THR A 5 1.56 8.93 -4.65
N VAL A 6 0.33 8.51 -4.96
CA VAL A 6 0.04 7.16 -5.46
C VAL A 6 -0.81 7.18 -6.74
N GLN A 7 -0.77 6.07 -7.46
CA GLN A 7 -1.68 5.75 -8.57
C GLN A 7 -2.39 4.44 -8.27
N VAL A 8 -3.72 4.45 -8.30
CA VAL A 8 -4.52 3.23 -8.15
C VAL A 8 -4.56 2.47 -9.48
N THR A 9 -4.24 1.19 -9.44
CA THR A 9 -4.26 0.26 -10.57
C THR A 9 -4.95 -1.05 -10.18
N GLY A 10 -5.22 -1.93 -11.15
CA GLY A 10 -5.87 -3.23 -10.87
C GLY A 10 -7.32 -3.11 -10.38
N GLN A 11 -8.02 -2.03 -10.78
CA GLN A 11 -9.43 -1.81 -10.47
C GLN A 11 -10.37 -2.51 -11.47
N GLY A 12 -11.60 -2.81 -11.04
CA GLY A 12 -12.68 -3.27 -11.93
C GLY A 12 -13.25 -4.66 -11.64
N ALA A 13 -12.61 -5.45 -10.78
CA ALA A 13 -13.15 -6.73 -10.26
C ALA A 13 -12.30 -7.23 -9.07
N GLY A 14 -12.86 -8.13 -8.25
CA GLY A 14 -12.14 -8.83 -7.18
C GLY A 14 -12.25 -8.20 -5.80
N LEU A 15 -11.32 -8.56 -4.91
CA LEU A 15 -11.29 -8.16 -3.49
C LEU A 15 -9.99 -7.42 -3.10
N HIS A 16 -9.26 -6.90 -4.10
CA HIS A 16 -8.02 -6.17 -3.89
C HIS A 16 -7.81 -5.04 -4.90
N LEU A 17 -6.94 -4.09 -4.55
CA LEU A 17 -6.42 -3.01 -5.40
C LEU A 17 -4.90 -3.01 -5.35
N VAL A 18 -4.27 -2.50 -6.41
CA VAL A 18 -2.81 -2.29 -6.44
C VAL A 18 -2.51 -0.81 -6.42
N LEU A 19 -1.75 -0.36 -5.43
CA LEU A 19 -1.23 1.00 -5.36
C LEU A 19 0.17 1.03 -5.95
N GLU A 20 0.36 1.78 -7.02
CA GLU A 20 1.69 2.12 -7.52
C GLU A 20 2.15 3.44 -6.89
N LEU A 21 3.30 3.41 -6.23
CA LEU A 21 3.86 4.59 -5.56
C LEU A 21 4.68 5.40 -6.55
N ARG A 22 4.54 6.73 -6.52
CA ARG A 22 5.34 7.61 -7.38
C ARG A 22 6.80 7.69 -6.95
N GLN A 23 7.04 7.57 -5.65
CA GLN A 23 8.35 7.41 -5.07
C GLN A 23 8.52 5.95 -4.63
N PRO A 24 9.66 5.30 -4.93
CA PRO A 24 9.91 3.94 -4.48
C PRO A 24 10.14 3.91 -2.96
N LEU A 25 9.69 2.83 -2.32
CA LEU A 25 10.06 2.51 -0.95
C LEU A 25 11.53 2.09 -0.93
N SER A 26 12.27 2.59 0.05
CA SER A 26 13.65 2.15 0.31
C SER A 26 13.70 0.71 0.81
N ASP A 27 12.73 0.32 1.64
CA ASP A 27 12.53 -1.03 2.17
C ASP A 27 11.02 -1.33 2.30
N GLU A 28 10.51 -2.17 1.40
CA GLU A 28 9.09 -2.56 1.40
C GLU A 28 8.72 -3.40 2.64
N VAL A 29 9.61 -4.28 3.10
CA VAL A 29 9.36 -5.17 4.22
C VAL A 29 9.24 -4.36 5.51
N ALA A 30 10.18 -3.43 5.73
CA ALA A 30 10.13 -2.52 6.87
C ALA A 30 8.89 -1.61 6.83
N PHE A 31 8.51 -1.12 5.65
CA PHE A 31 7.29 -0.32 5.48
C PHE A 31 6.03 -1.09 5.88
N VAL A 32 5.87 -2.33 5.39
CA VAL A 32 4.73 -3.19 5.72
C VAL A 32 4.69 -3.54 7.22
N ALA A 33 5.84 -3.83 7.83
CA ALA A 33 5.93 -4.09 9.26
C ALA A 33 5.46 -2.89 10.08
N ARG A 34 5.94 -1.68 9.76
CA ARG A 34 5.51 -0.43 10.41
C ARG A 34 4.02 -0.17 10.23
N ALA A 35 3.47 -0.45 9.05
CA ALA A 35 2.04 -0.32 8.81
C ALA A 35 1.23 -1.23 9.74
N GLN A 36 1.66 -2.50 9.86
CA GLN A 36 1.01 -3.49 10.71
C GLN A 36 1.04 -3.09 12.20
N GLU A 37 2.16 -2.55 12.67
CA GLU A 37 2.29 -2.03 14.05
C GLU A 37 1.29 -0.89 14.34
N GLN A 38 0.92 -0.12 13.32
CA GLN A 38 -0.05 0.96 13.40
C GLN A 38 -1.49 0.50 13.10
N GLY A 39 -1.73 -0.82 13.05
CA GLY A 39 -3.05 -1.40 12.79
C GLY A 39 -3.50 -1.35 11.32
N CYS A 40 -2.62 -0.97 10.39
CA CYS A 40 -2.88 -0.97 8.95
C CYS A 40 -2.20 -2.16 8.29
N ARG A 41 -2.96 -3.19 7.93
CA ARG A 41 -2.41 -4.37 7.27
C ARG A 41 -2.35 -4.15 5.75
N ILE A 42 -1.14 -4.20 5.22
CA ILE A 42 -0.83 -4.08 3.79
C ILE A 42 -0.04 -5.33 3.38
N LEU A 43 -0.18 -5.79 2.14
CA LEU A 43 0.61 -6.91 1.63
C LEU A 43 1.76 -6.38 0.76
N PRO A 44 3.00 -6.86 0.97
CA PRO A 44 4.12 -6.50 0.11
C PRO A 44 3.84 -7.03 -1.29
N PHE A 45 4.06 -6.22 -2.31
CA PHE A 45 3.78 -6.61 -3.68
C PHE A 45 4.93 -7.43 -4.27
N SER A 46 6.15 -7.32 -3.72
CA SER A 46 7.30 -8.13 -4.14
C SER A 46 7.10 -9.64 -3.98
N ASP A 47 6.29 -10.08 -3.01
CA ASP A 47 5.93 -11.50 -2.80
C ASP A 47 5.29 -12.15 -4.04
N PHE A 48 4.71 -11.34 -4.94
CA PHE A 48 4.05 -11.80 -6.16
C PHE A 48 4.99 -11.83 -7.38
N PHE A 49 6.26 -11.44 -7.23
CA PHE A 49 7.25 -11.47 -8.29
C PHE A 49 8.13 -12.72 -8.21
N VAL A 50 8.39 -13.34 -9.36
CA VAL A 50 9.33 -14.47 -9.49
C VAL A 50 10.79 -14.01 -9.38
N ALA A 51 11.08 -12.75 -9.70
CA ALA A 51 12.40 -12.14 -9.62
C ALA A 51 12.29 -10.69 -9.13
N ALA A 52 13.35 -10.15 -8.54
CA ALA A 52 13.33 -8.82 -7.93
C ALA A 52 12.71 -7.76 -8.89
N PRO A 53 11.64 -7.05 -8.46
CA PRO A 53 10.97 -6.09 -9.32
C PRO A 53 11.90 -4.91 -9.63
N GLN A 54 11.89 -4.46 -10.89
CA GLN A 54 12.58 -3.25 -11.32
C GLN A 54 11.56 -2.11 -11.48
N GLY A 55 11.88 -0.93 -10.92
CA GLY A 55 11.08 0.28 -11.08
C GLY A 55 10.33 0.68 -9.82
N LYS A 56 9.09 1.15 -9.99
CA LYS A 56 8.27 1.71 -8.92
C LYS A 56 7.80 0.65 -7.93
N SER A 57 7.80 1.02 -6.65
CA SER A 57 7.20 0.20 -5.59
C SER A 57 5.70 0.12 -5.76
N ARG A 58 5.15 -1.05 -5.47
CA ARG A 58 3.72 -1.32 -5.48
C ARG A 58 3.31 -1.91 -4.15
N LEU A 59 2.06 -1.71 -3.76
CA LEU A 59 1.47 -2.31 -2.58
C LEU A 59 0.14 -2.95 -2.95
N LEU A 60 -0.17 -4.10 -2.36
CA LEU A 60 -1.45 -4.77 -2.54
C LEU A 60 -2.37 -4.45 -1.35
N LEU A 61 -3.53 -3.86 -1.65
CA LEU A 61 -4.59 -3.59 -0.68
C LEU A 61 -5.72 -4.60 -0.84
N GLY A 62 -5.88 -5.52 0.13
CA GLY A 62 -7.04 -6.40 0.18
C GLY A 62 -8.18 -5.76 0.97
N PHE A 63 -9.38 -5.71 0.42
CA PHE A 63 -10.57 -5.15 1.09
C PHE A 63 -11.69 -6.17 1.31
N GLY A 64 -11.52 -7.43 0.89
CA GLY A 64 -12.58 -8.44 0.98
C GLY A 64 -13.02 -8.87 2.38
N GLY A 65 -12.27 -8.51 3.41
CA GLY A 65 -12.61 -8.75 4.81
C GLY A 65 -12.68 -7.48 5.66
N ILE A 66 -12.69 -6.31 5.02
CA ILE A 66 -12.68 -5.00 5.69
C ILE A 66 -14.10 -4.43 5.64
N THR A 67 -14.60 -3.92 6.75
CA THR A 67 -15.90 -3.24 6.77
C THR A 67 -15.80 -1.84 6.17
N THR A 68 -16.90 -1.29 5.67
CA THR A 68 -16.89 0.06 5.07
C THR A 68 -16.40 1.12 6.06
N GLU A 69 -16.72 0.94 7.34
CA GLU A 69 -16.34 1.84 8.44
C GLU A 69 -14.82 1.81 8.71
N GLU A 70 -14.16 0.70 8.43
CA GLU A 70 -12.71 0.51 8.61
C GLU A 70 -11.89 1.07 7.43
N ILE A 71 -12.48 1.21 6.24
CA ILE A 71 -11.77 1.69 5.04
C ILE A 71 -11.21 3.10 5.24
N GLY A 72 -12.02 4.04 5.75
CA GLY A 72 -11.59 5.42 5.97
C GLY A 72 -10.37 5.52 6.92
N PRO A 73 -10.44 4.96 8.13
CA PRO A 73 -9.31 4.88 9.06
C PRO A 73 -8.08 4.19 8.45
N GLY A 74 -8.26 3.09 7.71
CA GLY A 74 -7.17 2.38 7.05
C GLY A 74 -6.44 3.24 6.01
N VAL A 75 -7.19 3.96 5.17
CA VAL A 75 -6.64 4.89 4.17
C VAL A 75 -5.93 6.06 4.83
N ALA A 76 -6.45 6.60 5.93
CA ALA A 76 -5.81 7.67 6.69
C ALA A 76 -4.47 7.22 7.32
N CYS A 77 -4.43 5.99 7.85
CA CYS A 77 -3.21 5.40 8.38
C CYS A 77 -2.15 5.24 7.27
N LEU A 78 -2.55 4.73 6.10
CA LEU A 78 -1.67 4.62 4.93
C LEU A 78 -1.15 6.00 4.47
N ALA A 79 -1.99 7.03 4.45
CA ALA A 79 -1.59 8.37 4.05
C ALA A 79 -0.46 8.91 4.96
N ARG A 80 -0.63 8.80 6.28
CA ARG A 80 0.40 9.23 7.24
C ARG A 80 1.71 8.46 7.07
N LEU A 81 1.64 7.14 6.87
CA LEU A 81 2.84 6.31 6.65
C LEU A 81 3.64 6.73 5.42
N LEU A 82 2.96 7.15 4.35
CA LEU A 82 3.60 7.61 3.12
C LEU A 82 4.19 9.02 3.27
N GLU A 83 3.57 9.89 4.06
CA GLU A 83 4.14 11.22 4.40
C GLU A 83 5.42 11.08 5.23
N GLU A 84 5.45 10.16 6.21
CA GLU A 84 6.64 9.84 7.03
C GLU A 84 7.79 9.16 6.25
N GLN A 85 7.61 8.84 4.96
CA GLN A 85 8.68 8.31 4.10
C GLN A 85 9.43 9.41 3.34
N ASP A 86 8.80 10.59 3.17
CA ASP A 86 9.34 11.73 2.44
C ASP A 86 10.26 12.62 3.31
N GLU A 87 10.29 12.40 4.63
CA GLU A 87 11.17 13.07 5.62
C GLU A 87 12.48 12.31 5.86
#